data_AF-A0A6B3GY35-F1
#
_entry.id   AF-A0A6B3GY35-F1
#
_cell.length_a   1.000
_cell.length_b   1.000
_cell.length_c   1.000
_cell.angle_alpha   90.00
_cell.angle_beta   90.00
_cell.angle_gamma   90.00
#
_symmetry.space_group_name_H-M   'P 1'
#
loop_
_entity.id
_entity.type
_entity.pdbx_description
1 polymer ?
#
loop_
_entity_poly.entity_id
_entity_poly.type
_entity_poly.pdbx_seq_one_letter_code
_entity_poly.pdbx_strand_id
1 'polypeptide(L)'
;MQIDHASIETHLGIAENELLDHLGELIKTDAREFAPKDTGTLAASIDHEVNDQVLRVGSNLDRAIWMEEGTKPHVIRPKNAKALFWPGAEHPWALVNHPGTMARPFLRPALWIKREAA
;
A
#
# COMPACT_ATOMS: atom_id res chain seq x y z
N MET A 1 19.47 -28.88 -35.87
CA MET A 1 18.27 -28.31 -35.24
C MET A 1 18.65 -26.90 -34.78
N GLN A 2 18.21 -25.87 -35.48
CA GLN A 2 18.47 -24.49 -35.08
C GLN A 2 17.41 -24.10 -34.05
N ILE A 3 17.84 -23.73 -32.85
CA ILE A 3 16.95 -23.21 -31.82
C ILE A 3 16.75 -21.72 -32.13
N ASP A 4 15.50 -21.30 -32.29
CA ASP A 4 15.14 -19.90 -32.42
C ASP A 4 15.13 -19.25 -31.03
N HIS A 5 16.19 -18.52 -30.73
CA HIS A 5 16.37 -17.85 -29.44
C HIS A 5 15.30 -16.76 -29.19
N ALA A 6 14.81 -16.08 -30.22
CA ALA A 6 13.80 -15.02 -30.08
C ALA A 6 12.44 -15.60 -29.64
N SER A 7 12.10 -16.78 -30.15
CA SER A 7 10.92 -17.52 -29.69
C SER A 7 11.04 -17.91 -28.21
N ILE A 8 12.20 -18.39 -27.77
CA ILE A 8 12.43 -18.75 -26.35
C ILE A 8 12.27 -17.54 -25.44
N GLU A 9 12.90 -16.41 -25.78
CA GLU A 9 12.82 -15.18 -24.99
C GLU A 9 11.38 -14.70 -24.84
N THR A 10 10.59 -14.80 -25.92
CA THR A 10 9.17 -14.43 -25.90
C THR A 10 8.36 -15.32 -24.95
N HIS A 11 8.50 -16.64 -25.06
CA HIS A 11 7.76 -17.58 -24.21
C HIS A 11 8.18 -17.49 -22.75
N LEU A 12 9.47 -17.26 -22.48
CA LEU A 12 9.97 -17.04 -21.12
C LEU A 12 9.38 -15.75 -20.53
N GLY A 13 9.38 -14.65 -21.29
CA GLY A 13 8.78 -13.39 -20.84
C GLY A 13 7.28 -13.51 -20.56
N ILE A 14 6.54 -14.28 -21.37
CA ILE A 14 5.13 -14.58 -21.12
C ILE A 14 4.97 -15.35 -19.80
N ALA A 15 5.70 -16.45 -19.64
CA ALA A 15 5.62 -17.29 -18.44
C ALA A 15 6.01 -16.53 -17.16
N GLU A 16 7.01 -15.64 -17.24
CA GLU A 16 7.39 -14.78 -16.12
C GLU A 16 6.28 -13.78 -15.77
N ASN A 17 5.65 -13.15 -16.75
CA ASN A 17 4.53 -12.24 -16.49
C ASN A 17 3.32 -12.98 -15.90
N GLU A 18 2.99 -14.18 -16.36
CA GLU A 18 1.92 -15.01 -15.79
C GLU A 18 2.22 -15.40 -14.33
N LEU A 19 3.47 -15.75 -14.02
CA LEU A 19 3.90 -16.03 -12.65
C LEU A 19 3.81 -14.77 -11.76
N LEU A 20 4.28 -13.63 -12.26
CA LEU A 20 4.24 -12.36 -11.54
C LEU A 20 2.79 -11.92 -11.27
N ASP A 21 1.87 -12.16 -12.21
CA ASP A 21 0.46 -11.84 -12.04
C ASP A 21 -0.16 -12.68 -10.91
N HIS A 22 0.11 -13.98 -10.91
CA HIS A 22 -0.33 -14.87 -9.83
C HIS A 22 0.25 -14.46 -8.46
N LEU A 23 1.55 -14.13 -8.41
CA LEU A 23 2.19 -13.63 -7.19
C LEU A 23 1.56 -12.31 -6.72
N GLY A 24 1.26 -11.42 -7.67
CA GLY A 24 0.58 -10.15 -7.45
C GLY A 24 -0.79 -10.32 -6.80
N GLU A 25 -1.62 -11.22 -7.32
CA GLU A 25 -2.94 -11.54 -6.75
C GLU A 25 -2.86 -12.02 -5.29
N LEU A 26 -1.91 -12.91 -5.02
CA LEU A 26 -1.68 -13.39 -3.67
C LEU A 26 -1.18 -12.25 -2.75
N ILE A 27 -0.21 -11.43 -3.17
CA ILE A 27 0.32 -10.31 -2.34
C ILE A 27 -0.77 -9.28 -2.08
N LYS A 28 -1.57 -8.97 -3.11
CA LYS A 28 -2.74 -8.10 -3.01
C LYS A 28 -3.72 -8.63 -1.96
N THR A 29 -4.00 -9.93 -1.98
CA THR A 29 -4.91 -10.56 -1.01
C THR A 29 -4.39 -10.42 0.41
N ASP A 30 -3.13 -10.75 0.66
CA ASP A 30 -2.50 -10.61 1.98
C ASP A 30 -2.48 -9.14 2.45
N ALA A 31 -2.13 -8.21 1.55
CA ALA A 31 -2.11 -6.77 1.85
C ALA A 31 -3.50 -6.23 2.19
N ARG A 32 -4.56 -6.71 1.52
CA ARG A 32 -5.96 -6.38 1.82
C ARG A 32 -6.41 -6.94 3.16
N GLU A 33 -5.89 -8.08 3.57
CA GLU A 33 -6.15 -8.66 4.88
C GLU A 33 -5.52 -7.83 5.99
N PHE A 34 -4.23 -7.49 5.84
CA PHE A 34 -3.46 -6.74 6.84
C PHE A 34 -3.80 -5.25 6.93
N ALA A 35 -4.35 -4.67 5.85
CA ALA A 35 -4.74 -3.27 5.82
C ALA A 35 -5.71 -2.92 6.96
N PRO A 36 -5.46 -1.83 7.73
CA PRO A 36 -6.41 -1.38 8.75
C PRO A 36 -7.79 -1.08 8.16
N LYS A 37 -8.85 -1.59 8.82
CA LYS A 37 -10.23 -1.46 8.35
C LYS A 37 -11.03 -0.57 9.29
N ASP A 38 -11.47 0.56 8.76
CA ASP A 38 -12.55 1.39 9.30
C ASP A 38 -13.74 1.29 8.36
N THR A 39 -13.70 2.01 7.22
CA THR A 39 -14.66 1.87 6.12
C THR A 39 -14.27 0.81 5.08
N GLY A 40 -13.07 0.24 5.18
CA GLY A 40 -12.51 -0.73 4.21
C GLY A 40 -11.98 -0.11 2.91
N THR A 41 -12.09 1.20 2.71
CA THR A 41 -11.71 1.85 1.43
C THR A 41 -10.20 1.75 1.12
N LEU A 42 -9.32 1.73 2.12
CA LEU A 42 -7.89 1.48 1.88
C LEU A 42 -7.66 0.07 1.33
N ALA A 43 -8.19 -0.95 2.01
CA ALA A 43 -8.07 -2.33 1.55
C ALA A 43 -8.62 -2.49 0.12
N ALA A 44 -9.81 -1.97 -0.16
CA ALA A 44 -10.43 -2.05 -1.48
C ALA A 44 -9.60 -1.38 -2.60
N SER A 45 -8.78 -0.38 -2.27
CA SER A 45 -7.94 0.33 -3.24
C SER A 45 -6.61 -0.36 -3.57
N ILE A 46 -6.26 -1.43 -2.86
CA ILE A 46 -5.00 -2.13 -3.10
C ILE A 46 -5.14 -2.99 -4.35
N ASP A 47 -4.24 -2.81 -5.29
CA ASP A 47 -4.20 -3.59 -6.53
C ASP A 47 -2.77 -3.92 -6.95
N HIS A 48 -2.65 -4.75 -7.99
CA HIS A 48 -1.38 -5.08 -8.62
C HIS A 48 -1.42 -4.87 -10.13
N GLU A 49 -0.24 -4.60 -10.70
CA GLU A 49 -0.03 -4.55 -12.15
C GLU A 49 1.28 -5.24 -12.50
N VAL A 50 1.30 -5.90 -13.66
CA VAL A 50 2.49 -6.52 -14.23
C VAL A 50 2.76 -5.89 -15.59
N ASN A 51 3.94 -5.29 -15.74
CA ASN A 51 4.39 -4.71 -16.99
C ASN A 51 5.88 -5.03 -17.17
N ASP A 52 6.28 -5.54 -18.33
CA ASP A 52 7.69 -5.80 -18.69
C ASP A 52 8.47 -6.56 -17.58
N GLN A 53 7.93 -7.69 -17.11
CA GLN A 53 8.54 -8.51 -16.04
C GLN A 53 8.69 -7.77 -14.69
N VAL A 54 7.96 -6.67 -14.49
CA VAL A 54 7.91 -5.93 -13.24
C VAL A 54 6.51 -6.00 -12.64
N LEU A 55 6.43 -6.61 -11.45
CA LEU A 55 5.25 -6.57 -10.59
C LEU A 55 5.27 -5.32 -9.71
N ARG A 56 4.18 -4.56 -9.71
CA ARG A 56 3.93 -3.47 -8.77
C ARG A 56 2.68 -3.80 -7.98
N VAL A 57 2.73 -3.61 -6.65
CA VAL A 57 1.59 -3.79 -5.76
C VAL A 57 1.50 -2.55 -4.87
N GLY A 58 0.31 -1.97 -4.74
CA GLY A 58 0.14 -0.75 -3.98
C GLY A 58 -1.27 -0.20 -3.99
N SER A 59 -1.41 1.06 -3.58
CA SER A 59 -2.67 1.80 -3.58
C SER A 59 -2.42 3.19 -4.17
N ASN A 60 -3.43 3.73 -4.85
CA ASN A 60 -3.42 5.09 -5.39
C ASN A 60 -3.84 6.17 -4.36
N LEU A 61 -4.04 5.80 -3.09
CA LEU A 61 -4.48 6.72 -2.05
C LEU A 61 -3.31 7.28 -1.26
N ASP A 62 -3.25 8.59 -1.07
CA ASP A 62 -2.22 9.26 -0.26
C ASP A 62 -2.13 8.72 1.17
N ARG A 63 -3.25 8.29 1.75
CA ARG A 63 -3.24 7.72 3.11
C ARG A 63 -2.54 6.37 3.21
N ALA A 64 -2.28 5.68 2.10
CA ALA A 64 -1.59 4.40 2.11
C ALA A 64 -0.17 4.54 2.68
N ILE A 65 0.58 5.56 2.27
CA ILE A 65 1.93 5.79 2.80
C ILE A 65 1.90 6.21 4.28
N TRP A 66 0.89 6.97 4.70
CA TRP A 66 0.74 7.34 6.11
C TRP A 66 0.44 6.14 7.00
N MET A 67 -0.25 5.11 6.48
CA MET A 67 -0.47 3.86 7.21
C MET A 67 0.78 2.99 7.20
N GLU A 68 1.49 2.88 6.08
CA GLU A 68 2.67 2.03 5.96
C GLU A 68 3.85 2.53 6.81
N GLU A 69 4.10 3.85 6.81
CA GLU A 69 5.26 4.47 7.45
C GLU A 69 4.92 5.23 8.75
N GLY A 70 3.64 5.51 8.99
CA GLY A 70 3.23 6.45 10.03
C GLY A 70 3.44 7.91 9.61
N THR A 71 3.17 8.83 10.54
CA THR A 71 3.40 10.26 10.34
C THR A 71 4.27 10.84 11.44
N LYS A 72 5.12 11.81 11.10
CA LYS A 72 5.98 12.51 12.05
C LYS A 72 5.16 13.48 12.93
N PRO A 73 5.66 13.83 14.13
CA PRO A 73 5.10 14.93 14.91
C PRO A 73 4.95 16.20 14.06
N HIS A 74 3.80 16.86 14.14
CA HIS A 74 3.51 18.05 13.35
C HIS A 74 2.48 18.96 14.03
N VAL A 75 2.49 20.23 13.63
CA VAL A 75 1.54 21.23 14.12
C VAL A 75 0.34 21.29 13.17
N ILE A 76 -0.85 21.09 13.71
CA ILE A 76 -2.11 21.29 13.01
C ILE A 76 -2.55 22.73 13.25
N ARG A 77 -2.83 23.47 12.16
CA ARG A 77 -3.25 24.87 12.19
C ARG A 77 -4.62 25.02 11.52
N PRO A 78 -5.51 25.87 12.05
CA PRO A 78 -6.76 26.17 11.37
C PRO A 78 -6.45 26.93 10.06
N LYS A 79 -7.03 26.48 8.94
CA LYS A 79 -6.80 27.08 7.63
C LYS A 79 -7.65 28.34 7.40
N ASN A 80 -8.94 28.27 7.71
CA ASN A 80 -9.92 29.34 7.46
C ASN A 80 -10.61 29.84 8.74
N ALA A 81 -10.40 29.16 9.88
CA ALA A 81 -11.04 29.47 11.16
C ALA A 81 -10.03 30.13 12.13
N LYS A 82 -10.53 30.68 13.24
CA LYS A 82 -9.68 31.28 14.29
C LYS A 82 -9.08 30.25 15.26
N ALA A 83 -9.71 29.09 15.39
CA ALA A 83 -9.30 28.03 16.30
C ALA A 83 -9.78 26.65 15.81
N LEU A 84 -9.17 25.61 16.33
CA LEU A 84 -9.55 24.20 16.20
C LEU A 84 -10.42 23.81 17.40
N PHE A 85 -11.51 23.07 17.16
CA PHE A 85 -12.37 22.55 18.22
C PHE A 85 -12.98 21.22 17.76
N TRP A 86 -13.15 20.29 18.69
CA TRP A 86 -13.75 18.98 18.46
C TRP A 86 -14.55 18.53 19.69
N PRO A 87 -15.52 17.62 19.55
CA PRO A 87 -16.27 17.08 20.69
C PRO A 87 -15.33 16.52 21.77
N GLY A 88 -15.48 17.00 23.00
CA GLY A 88 -14.62 16.63 24.13
C GLY A 88 -13.35 17.46 24.28
N ALA A 89 -13.09 18.44 23.41
CA ALA A 89 -12.04 19.44 23.65
C ALA A 89 -12.44 20.34 24.83
N GLU A 90 -11.49 20.60 25.74
CA GLU A 90 -11.70 21.45 26.92
C GLU A 90 -12.07 22.90 26.55
N HIS A 91 -11.41 23.44 25.53
CA HIS A 91 -11.67 24.75 24.94
C HIS A 91 -11.19 24.78 23.48
N PRO A 92 -11.53 25.82 22.69
CA PRO A 92 -10.94 26.01 21.37
C PRO A 92 -9.41 26.21 21.45
N TRP A 93 -8.68 25.54 20.56
CA TRP A 93 -7.22 25.57 20.49
C TRP A 93 -6.73 26.39 19.29
N ALA A 94 -5.78 27.30 19.49
CA ALA A 94 -5.20 28.06 18.38
C ALA A 94 -4.39 27.16 17.42
N LEU A 95 -3.75 26.12 17.95
CA LEU A 95 -3.04 25.07 17.22
C LEU A 95 -3.03 23.78 18.04
N VAL A 96 -2.73 22.66 17.40
CA VAL A 96 -2.51 21.36 18.07
C VAL A 96 -1.14 20.82 17.68
N ASN A 97 -0.33 20.45 18.69
CA ASN A 97 0.92 19.72 18.48
C ASN A 97 0.59 18.22 18.43
N HIS A 98 0.41 17.67 17.23
CA HIS A 98 0.12 16.26 17.05
C HIS A 98 1.42 15.44 17.17
N PRO A 99 1.47 14.37 17.99
CA PRO A 99 2.68 13.56 18.16
C PRO A 99 3.06 12.75 16.91
N GLY A 100 2.16 12.70 15.92
CA GLY A 100 2.27 11.81 14.78
C GLY A 100 1.43 10.56 14.98
N THR A 101 1.26 9.80 13.90
CA THR A 101 0.51 8.55 13.90
C THR A 101 1.50 7.39 13.77
N MET A 102 1.37 6.39 14.63
CA MET A 102 2.19 5.17 14.54
C MET A 102 1.88 4.40 13.25
N ALA A 103 2.91 3.81 12.66
CA ALA A 103 2.78 2.97 11.48
C ALA A 103 1.91 1.73 11.76
N ARG A 104 1.10 1.37 10.78
CA ARG A 104 0.28 0.15 10.71
C ARG A 104 0.54 -0.51 9.35
N PRO A 105 1.74 -1.09 9.17
CA PRO A 105 2.17 -1.58 7.87
C PRO A 105 1.31 -2.75 7.40
N PHE A 106 1.05 -2.79 6.10
CA PHE A 106 0.21 -3.80 5.46
C PHE A 106 0.81 -4.31 4.16
N LEU A 107 1.58 -3.48 3.44
CA LEU A 107 2.30 -3.91 2.23
C LEU A 107 3.59 -4.66 2.57
N ARG A 108 4.46 -4.11 3.43
CA ARG A 108 5.70 -4.80 3.85
C ARG A 108 5.45 -6.20 4.42
N PRO A 109 4.50 -6.40 5.37
CA PRO A 109 4.24 -7.75 5.88
C PRO A 109 3.72 -8.71 4.80
N ALA A 110 2.88 -8.24 3.86
CA ALA A 110 2.40 -9.05 2.74
C ALA A 110 3.54 -9.49 1.80
N LEU A 111 4.51 -8.60 1.55
CA LEU A 111 5.67 -8.89 0.69
C LEU A 111 6.65 -9.90 1.31
N TRP A 112 6.71 -10.00 2.64
CA TRP A 112 7.68 -10.87 3.32
C TRP A 112 7.14 -12.25 3.66
N ILE A 113 5.90 -12.57 3.29
CA ILE A 113 5.37 -13.93 3.42
C ILE A 113 6.19 -14.85 2.50
N LYS A 114 6.81 -15.87 3.10
CA LYS A 114 7.47 -16.94 2.35
C LYS A 114 6.40 -17.80 1.70
N ARG A 115 6.50 -17.98 0.38
CA ARG A 115 5.62 -18.85 -0.39
C ARG A 115 6.41 -20.05 -0.86
N GLU A 116 6.20 -21.16 -0.17
CA GLU A 116 6.78 -22.45 -0.54
C GLU A 116 5.83 -23.12 -1.55
N ALA A 117 6.41 -23.87 -2.49
CA ALA A 117 5.62 -24.74 -3.34
C ALA A 117 5.02 -25.85 -2.46
N ALA A 118 3.69 -25.96 -2.45
CA ALA A 118 2.97 -27.04 -1.78
C ALA A 118 3.26 -28.40 -2.42
#